data_AF-A0A9Q1QD11-F1
#
_entry.id   AF-A0A9Q1QD11-F1
#
_cell.length_a   1.000
_cell.length_b   1.000
_cell.length_c   1.000
_cell.angle_alpha   90.00
_cell.angle_beta   90.00
_cell.angle_gamma   90.00
#
_symmetry.space_group_name_H-M   'P 1'
#
loop_
_entity.id
_entity.type
_entity.pdbx_description
1 polymer ?
#
loop_
_entity_poly.entity_id
_entity_poly.type
_entity_poly.pdbx_seq_one_letter_code
_entity_poly.pdbx_strand_id
1 'polypeptide(L)'
;MPELPEHLELKRTRVSCNADAAVDTESILYSGAYASLGVDNSSLESFFKDFKVEIIELKDDMIEFDMIGIDAALANAFRRILIAEVPTMAIEKVLIANNTSLVQDEVLAHRLGLIPLSVDPRLFAYKSEKDEPNEKNTIVFGLHARCERGAPRLKSGELKWLPNGSMFRLEIENKQSGSTSTPRTYTNFKSSQDKLPEFSGNPIRPTYSDITIARLGPGQFHLCKFTNVKC
;
A
#
# COMPACT_ATOMS: atom_id res chain seq x y z
N MET A 1 -39.20 23.28 -16.03
CA MET A 1 -37.97 24.09 -15.87
C MET A 1 -37.60 24.61 -17.25
N PRO A 2 -36.99 25.79 -17.40
CA PRO A 2 -36.53 26.23 -18.72
C PRO A 2 -35.56 25.20 -19.29
N GLU A 3 -35.86 24.68 -20.48
CA GLU A 3 -35.06 23.69 -21.18
C GLU A 3 -34.01 24.40 -22.04
N LEU A 4 -32.80 23.83 -22.11
CA LEU A 4 -31.73 24.38 -22.91
C LEU A 4 -32.00 24.05 -24.39
N PRO A 5 -31.60 24.90 -25.33
CA PRO A 5 -31.59 24.52 -26.75
C PRO A 5 -30.80 23.22 -26.97
N GLU A 6 -31.30 22.33 -27.84
CA GLU A 6 -30.76 20.98 -28.05
C GLU A 6 -29.24 20.94 -28.28
N HIS A 7 -28.71 21.90 -29.05
CA HIS A 7 -27.28 21.98 -29.33
C HIS A 7 -26.43 22.29 -28.08
N LEU A 8 -26.96 23.00 -27.09
CA LEU A 8 -26.28 23.26 -25.82
C LEU A 8 -26.41 22.07 -24.87
N GLU A 9 -27.54 21.37 -24.88
CA GLU A 9 -27.72 20.15 -24.10
C GLU A 9 -26.78 19.03 -24.55
N LEU A 10 -26.59 18.86 -25.86
CA LEU A 10 -25.63 17.90 -26.40
C LEU A 10 -24.20 18.21 -25.94
N LYS A 11 -23.77 19.48 -26.04
CA LYS A 11 -22.46 19.92 -25.56
C LYS A 11 -22.27 19.73 -24.06
N ARG A 12 -23.34 19.87 -23.27
CA ARG A 12 -23.30 19.69 -21.81
C ARG A 12 -23.22 18.22 -21.39
N THR A 13 -23.81 17.31 -22.15
CA THR A 13 -24.06 15.92 -21.71
C THR A 13 -23.20 14.87 -22.41
N ARG A 14 -22.61 15.19 -23.56
CA ARG A 14 -21.85 14.23 -24.38
C ARG A 14 -20.48 14.80 -24.72
N VAL A 15 -19.47 13.94 -24.59
CA VAL A 15 -18.16 14.16 -25.21
C VAL A 15 -18.19 13.47 -26.58
N SER A 16 -17.95 14.24 -27.65
CA SER A 16 -18.02 13.73 -29.02
C SER A 16 -16.63 13.29 -29.50
N CYS A 17 -16.49 12.03 -29.92
CA CYS A 17 -15.23 11.49 -30.42
C CYS A 17 -15.19 11.57 -31.96
N ASN A 18 -14.55 12.59 -32.52
CA ASN A 18 -14.35 12.72 -33.96
C ASN A 18 -13.02 12.07 -34.41
N ALA A 19 -12.84 11.90 -35.73
CA ALA A 19 -11.62 11.34 -36.30
C ALA A 19 -10.36 12.17 -35.98
N ASP A 20 -10.51 13.49 -35.85
CA ASP A 20 -9.40 14.40 -35.56
C ASP A 20 -9.12 14.53 -34.06
N ALA A 21 -10.14 14.88 -33.26
CA ALA A 21 -10.01 15.10 -31.82
C ALA A 21 -11.37 14.95 -31.11
N ALA A 22 -11.31 14.71 -29.80
CA ALA A 22 -12.49 14.78 -28.95
C ALA A 22 -12.95 16.24 -28.79
N VAL A 23 -14.26 16.46 -28.83
CA VAL A 23 -14.92 17.75 -28.68
C VAL A 23 -15.80 17.71 -27.43
N ASP A 24 -16.03 18.88 -26.81
CA ASP A 24 -16.86 19.05 -25.60
C ASP A 24 -16.29 18.30 -24.38
N THR A 25 -14.98 18.39 -24.17
CA THR A 25 -14.27 17.70 -23.08
C THR A 25 -14.36 18.40 -21.72
N GLU A 26 -14.87 19.63 -21.67
CA GLU A 26 -14.93 20.46 -20.46
C GLU A 26 -16.29 20.32 -19.76
N SER A 27 -16.30 20.30 -18.43
CA SER A 27 -17.55 20.32 -17.67
C SER A 27 -18.06 21.75 -17.46
N ILE A 28 -19.11 22.12 -18.20
CA ILE A 28 -19.74 23.44 -18.13
C ILE A 28 -20.96 23.38 -17.17
N LEU A 29 -20.70 23.07 -15.90
CA LEU A 29 -21.74 22.83 -14.88
C LEU A 29 -21.76 23.86 -13.74
N TYR A 30 -20.97 24.94 -13.84
CA TYR A 30 -20.98 25.98 -12.80
C TYR A 30 -22.29 26.78 -12.81
N SER A 31 -22.66 27.36 -11.66
CA SER A 31 -23.94 28.06 -11.44
C SER A 31 -24.24 29.16 -12.46
N GLY A 32 -23.22 29.87 -12.94
CA GLY A 32 -23.38 30.96 -13.91
C GLY A 32 -23.44 30.54 -15.38
N ALA A 33 -23.22 29.27 -15.73
CA ALA A 33 -23.05 28.83 -17.11
C ALA A 33 -24.26 29.11 -18.00
N TYR A 34 -25.46 28.93 -17.45
CA TYR A 34 -26.73 29.06 -18.17
C TYR A 34 -27.72 29.98 -17.46
N ALA A 35 -27.22 30.87 -16.59
CA ALA A 35 -28.04 31.80 -15.83
C ALA A 35 -28.88 32.73 -16.74
N SER A 36 -28.35 33.11 -17.90
CA SER A 36 -29.07 33.90 -18.92
C SER A 36 -30.27 33.17 -19.53
N LEU A 37 -30.27 31.83 -19.46
CA LEU A 37 -31.36 30.96 -19.92
C LEU A 37 -32.26 30.49 -18.77
N GLY A 38 -32.04 31.01 -17.56
CA GLY A 38 -32.83 30.69 -16.37
C GLY A 38 -32.57 29.29 -15.80
N VAL A 39 -31.50 28.60 -16.22
CA VAL A 39 -31.13 27.28 -15.70
C VAL A 39 -30.20 27.45 -14.51
N ASP A 40 -30.63 26.92 -13.37
CA ASP A 40 -29.83 26.88 -12.15
C ASP A 40 -29.14 25.51 -12.01
N ASN A 41 -27.80 25.52 -11.98
CA ASN A 41 -26.96 24.34 -11.79
C ASN A 41 -26.44 24.20 -10.35
N SER A 42 -26.85 25.06 -9.42
CA SER A 42 -26.27 25.12 -8.07
C SER A 42 -26.95 24.21 -7.03
N SER A 43 -28.08 23.59 -7.37
CA SER A 43 -28.85 22.79 -6.40
C SER A 43 -28.15 21.48 -6.04
N LEU A 44 -27.98 21.23 -4.74
CA LEU A 44 -27.50 19.97 -4.20
C LEU A 44 -28.58 18.87 -4.22
N GLU A 45 -29.85 19.25 -4.21
CA GLU A 45 -30.97 18.32 -4.18
C GLU A 45 -31.07 17.53 -5.49
N SER A 46 -30.80 18.19 -6.62
CA SER A 46 -30.69 17.51 -7.93
C SER A 46 -29.51 16.54 -7.95
N PHE A 47 -28.37 16.91 -7.36
CA PHE A 47 -27.21 16.01 -7.27
C PHE A 47 -27.55 14.72 -6.51
N PHE A 48 -28.18 14.82 -5.33
CA PHE A 48 -28.54 13.62 -4.56
C PHE A 48 -29.59 12.74 -5.26
N LYS A 49 -30.44 13.31 -6.09
CA LYS A 49 -31.45 12.56 -6.86
C LYS A 49 -30.83 11.82 -8.05
N ASP A 50 -29.83 12.42 -8.69
CA ASP A 50 -29.21 11.91 -9.90
C ASP A 50 -28.01 10.98 -9.62
N PHE A 51 -27.35 11.13 -8.47
CA PHE A 51 -26.20 10.33 -8.08
C PHE A 51 -26.57 8.87 -7.79
N LYS A 52 -25.93 7.94 -8.49
CA LYS A 52 -26.14 6.49 -8.35
C LYS A 52 -24.82 5.75 -8.45
N VAL A 53 -24.72 4.64 -7.71
CA VAL A 53 -23.58 3.72 -7.78
C VAL A 53 -24.12 2.33 -8.05
N GLU A 54 -23.64 1.70 -9.13
CA GLU A 54 -24.05 0.35 -9.55
C GLU A 54 -22.84 -0.56 -9.54
N ILE A 55 -22.88 -1.62 -8.75
CA ILE A 55 -21.77 -2.60 -8.67
C ILE A 55 -21.97 -3.61 -9.81
N ILE A 56 -20.98 -3.71 -10.68
CA ILE A 56 -20.98 -4.63 -11.83
C ILE A 56 -20.41 -5.97 -11.41
N GLU A 57 -19.24 -5.97 -10.77
CA GLU A 57 -18.56 -7.19 -10.36
C GLU A 57 -17.83 -6.99 -9.02
N LEU A 58 -17.91 -8.00 -8.16
CA LEU A 58 -17.19 -8.06 -6.90
C LEU A 58 -16.47 -9.40 -6.80
N LYS A 59 -15.13 -9.34 -6.85
CA LYS A 59 -14.20 -10.45 -6.61
C LYS A 59 -13.41 -10.19 -5.33
N ASP A 60 -12.61 -11.17 -4.91
CA ASP A 60 -11.80 -11.06 -3.70
C ASP A 60 -10.70 -9.97 -3.80
N ASP A 61 -10.16 -9.73 -4.99
CA ASP A 61 -9.05 -8.81 -5.28
C ASP A 61 -9.42 -7.66 -6.23
N MET A 62 -10.64 -7.64 -6.76
CA MET A 62 -11.10 -6.68 -7.76
C MET A 62 -12.55 -6.28 -7.49
N ILE A 63 -12.83 -4.98 -7.65
CA ILE A 63 -14.19 -4.44 -7.68
C ILE A 63 -14.38 -3.61 -8.95
N GLU A 64 -15.50 -3.80 -9.64
CA GLU A 64 -15.92 -3.02 -10.79
C GLU A 64 -17.30 -2.42 -10.51
N PHE A 65 -17.42 -1.10 -10.66
CA PHE A 65 -18.64 -0.36 -10.39
C PHE A 65 -18.74 0.91 -11.23
N ASP A 66 -19.96 1.31 -11.53
CA ASP A 66 -20.29 2.54 -12.23
C ASP A 66 -20.71 3.63 -11.24
N MET A 67 -20.19 4.85 -11.44
CA MET A 67 -20.63 6.05 -10.71
C MET A 67 -21.34 7.00 -11.69
N ILE A 68 -22.65 7.15 -11.53
CA ILE A 68 -23.49 7.96 -12.42
C ILE A 68 -23.86 9.25 -11.70
N GLY A 69 -23.83 10.38 -12.43
CA GLY A 69 -24.23 11.69 -11.88
C GLY A 69 -23.13 12.42 -11.09
N ILE A 70 -21.87 12.04 -11.26
CA ILE A 70 -20.71 12.67 -10.62
C ILE A 70 -19.85 13.46 -11.63
N ASP A 71 -19.24 14.55 -11.19
CA ASP A 71 -18.27 15.29 -12.00
C ASP A 71 -16.91 14.58 -12.07
N ALA A 72 -16.22 14.72 -13.20
CA ALA A 72 -14.93 14.10 -13.45
C ALA A 72 -13.85 14.52 -12.43
N ALA A 73 -13.91 15.75 -11.90
CA ALA A 73 -12.96 16.22 -10.91
C ALA A 73 -13.05 15.41 -9.60
N LEU A 74 -14.26 15.09 -9.15
CA LEU A 74 -14.47 14.31 -7.93
C LEU A 74 -14.13 12.83 -8.14
N ALA A 75 -14.48 12.26 -9.30
CA ALA A 75 -14.06 10.89 -9.65
C ALA A 75 -12.53 10.75 -9.71
N ASN A 76 -11.83 11.72 -10.31
CA ASN A 76 -10.38 11.74 -10.36
C ASN A 76 -9.75 11.99 -8.97
N ALA A 77 -10.43 12.73 -8.07
CA ALA A 77 -9.99 12.87 -6.69
C ALA A 77 -10.01 11.51 -5.97
N PHE A 78 -11.10 10.73 -6.07
CA PHE A 78 -11.14 9.37 -5.53
C PHE A 78 -10.03 8.48 -6.10
N ARG A 79 -9.81 8.52 -7.42
CA ARG A 79 -8.71 7.79 -8.06
C ARG A 79 -7.35 8.15 -7.46
N ARG A 80 -7.09 9.44 -7.20
CA ARG A 80 -5.84 9.91 -6.60
C ARG A 80 -5.69 9.46 -5.15
N ILE A 81 -6.74 9.56 -4.35
CA ILE A 81 -6.76 9.13 -2.95
C ILE A 81 -6.47 7.63 -2.86
N LEU A 82 -7.14 6.81 -3.68
CA LEU A 82 -6.95 5.36 -3.69
C LEU A 82 -5.53 4.94 -4.06
N ILE A 83 -4.84 5.71 -4.92
CA ILE A 83 -3.48 5.39 -5.35
C ILE A 83 -2.43 5.87 -4.34
N ALA A 84 -2.63 7.04 -3.73
CA ALA A 84 -1.55 7.76 -3.04
C ALA A 84 -1.78 8.03 -1.56
N GLU A 85 -3.02 8.03 -1.07
CA GLU A 85 -3.34 8.45 0.30
C GLU A 85 -3.86 7.32 1.19
N VAL A 86 -4.23 6.18 0.60
CA VAL A 86 -4.62 4.99 1.37
C VAL A 86 -3.35 4.33 1.94
N PRO A 87 -3.18 4.29 3.27
CA PRO A 87 -1.97 3.78 3.87
C PRO A 87 -1.88 2.26 3.78
N THR A 88 -0.67 1.75 3.61
CA THR A 88 -0.39 0.32 3.52
C THR A 88 0.85 -0.06 4.32
N MET A 89 1.00 -1.34 4.64
CA MET A 89 2.18 -1.86 5.33
C MET A 89 3.18 -2.40 4.31
N ALA A 90 4.40 -1.86 4.31
CA ALA A 90 5.47 -2.27 3.41
C ALA A 90 6.81 -2.44 4.14
N ILE A 91 7.77 -3.10 3.48
CA ILE A 91 9.12 -3.29 4.03
C ILE A 91 9.95 -2.04 3.73
N GLU A 92 10.34 -1.29 4.77
CA GLU A 92 11.12 -0.06 4.62
C GLU A 92 12.60 -0.27 4.94
N LYS A 93 12.90 -0.98 6.04
CA LYS A 93 14.27 -1.17 6.52
C LYS A 93 14.68 -2.63 6.42
N VAL A 94 15.83 -2.85 5.80
CA VAL A 94 16.39 -4.18 5.54
C VAL A 94 17.73 -4.30 6.24
N LEU A 95 17.83 -5.24 7.19
CA LEU A 95 19.05 -5.55 7.93
C LEU A 95 19.63 -6.87 7.40
N ILE A 96 20.73 -6.75 6.66
CA ILE A 96 21.43 -7.88 6.05
C ILE A 96 22.59 -8.27 6.97
N ALA A 97 22.62 -9.54 7.40
CA ALA A 97 23.74 -10.06 8.20
C ALA A 97 24.78 -10.75 7.32
N ASN A 98 24.33 -11.56 6.36
CA ASN A 98 25.21 -12.18 5.39
C ASN A 98 24.44 -12.45 4.09
N ASN A 99 24.89 -11.84 3.00
CA ASN A 99 24.42 -12.11 1.65
C ASN A 99 25.60 -12.62 0.81
N THR A 100 25.50 -13.88 0.37
CA THR A 100 26.47 -14.49 -0.56
C THR A 100 25.88 -14.73 -1.95
N SER A 101 24.69 -14.18 -2.21
CA SER A 101 24.02 -14.30 -3.50
C SER A 101 24.66 -13.38 -4.55
N LEU A 102 24.31 -13.60 -5.82
CA LEU A 102 24.71 -12.72 -6.91
C LEU A 102 23.92 -11.41 -6.94
N VAL A 103 22.78 -11.34 -6.23
CA VAL A 103 21.94 -10.15 -6.17
C VAL A 103 22.55 -9.21 -5.15
N GLN A 104 22.86 -7.99 -5.59
CA GLN A 104 23.37 -6.92 -4.73
C GLN A 104 22.38 -6.58 -3.62
N ASP A 105 22.91 -6.17 -2.48
CA ASP A 105 22.14 -5.89 -1.26
C ASP A 105 21.05 -4.83 -1.49
N GLU A 106 21.35 -3.78 -2.24
CA GLU A 106 20.43 -2.68 -2.55
C GLU A 106 19.29 -3.15 -3.46
N VAL A 107 19.61 -3.94 -4.48
CA VAL A 107 18.64 -4.51 -5.41
C VAL A 107 17.72 -5.48 -4.68
N LEU A 108 18.28 -6.28 -3.77
CA LEU A 108 17.52 -7.21 -2.97
C LEU A 108 16.56 -6.47 -2.02
N ALA A 109 17.05 -5.46 -1.31
CA ALA A 109 16.24 -4.64 -0.41
C ALA A 109 15.09 -3.96 -1.16
N HIS A 110 15.35 -3.42 -2.36
CA HIS A 110 14.33 -2.81 -3.20
C HIS A 110 13.26 -3.81 -3.62
N ARG A 111 13.64 -5.03 -4.02
CA ARG A 111 12.67 -6.09 -4.38
C ARG A 111 11.80 -6.51 -3.21
N LEU A 112 12.38 -6.59 -2.01
CA LEU A 112 11.65 -6.93 -0.80
C LEU A 112 10.66 -5.82 -0.42
N GLY A 113 11.00 -4.56 -0.63
CA GLY A 113 10.10 -3.41 -0.43
C GLY A 113 8.82 -3.46 -1.24
N LEU A 114 8.85 -4.11 -2.41
CA LEU A 114 7.71 -4.23 -3.33
C LEU A 114 6.80 -5.45 -3.06
N ILE A 115 7.12 -6.27 -2.07
CA ILE A 115 6.29 -7.44 -1.74
C ILE A 115 5.06 -6.97 -0.95
N PRO A 116 3.83 -7.18 -1.46
CA PRO A 116 2.63 -6.83 -0.74
C PRO A 116 2.45 -7.74 0.48
N LEU A 117 2.09 -7.15 1.61
CA LEU A 117 1.86 -7.83 2.87
C LEU A 117 0.37 -7.84 3.19
N SER A 118 -0.13 -8.99 3.62
CA SER A 118 -1.51 -9.15 4.07
C SER A 118 -1.61 -8.73 5.54
N VAL A 119 -1.66 -7.43 5.79
CA VAL A 119 -1.73 -6.82 7.13
C VAL A 119 -2.70 -5.66 7.11
N ASP A 120 -3.56 -5.54 8.13
CA ASP A 120 -4.42 -4.38 8.29
C ASP A 120 -3.62 -3.17 8.79
N PRO A 121 -3.44 -2.10 7.97
CA PRO A 121 -2.68 -0.92 8.37
C PRO A 121 -3.36 -0.12 9.49
N ARG A 122 -4.66 -0.33 9.76
CA ARG A 122 -5.40 0.39 10.80
C ARG A 122 -4.98 -0.01 12.21
N LEU A 123 -4.41 -1.20 12.38
CA LEU A 123 -3.92 -1.70 13.67
C LEU A 123 -2.58 -1.06 14.09
N PHE A 124 -1.88 -0.42 13.15
CA PHE A 124 -0.55 0.13 13.37
C PHE A 124 -0.54 1.66 13.34
N ALA A 125 0.25 2.24 14.25
CA ALA A 125 0.51 3.66 14.29
C ALA A 125 1.64 4.05 13.33
N TYR A 126 1.60 5.27 12.79
CA TYR A 126 2.72 5.79 12.02
C TYR A 126 3.95 5.98 12.91
N LYS A 127 5.10 5.58 12.38
CA LYS A 127 6.38 5.79 13.03
C LYS A 127 6.93 7.16 12.66
N SER A 128 7.23 7.99 13.67
CA SER A 128 7.99 9.23 13.47
C SER A 128 9.50 8.94 13.47
N GLU A 129 10.31 9.82 12.88
CA GLU A 129 11.78 9.62 12.79
C GLU A 129 12.47 9.43 14.15
N LYS A 130 11.90 10.03 15.22
CA LYS A 130 12.41 9.96 16.59
C LYS A 130 11.86 8.78 17.39
N ASP A 131 10.88 8.06 16.86
CA ASP A 131 10.22 6.97 17.58
C ASP A 131 11.02 5.67 17.43
N GLU A 132 11.16 4.94 18.54
CA GLU A 132 11.79 3.64 18.53
C GLU A 132 10.85 2.60 17.89
N PRO A 133 11.37 1.65 17.10
CA PRO A 133 10.56 0.55 16.58
C PRO A 133 9.97 -0.28 17.73
N ASN A 134 8.65 -0.26 17.86
CA ASN A 134 7.85 -0.91 18.90
C ASN A 134 6.79 -1.83 18.26
N GLU A 135 6.06 -2.59 19.07
CA GLU A 135 5.05 -3.55 18.58
C GLU A 135 3.85 -2.89 17.88
N LYS A 136 3.59 -1.62 18.14
CA LYS A 136 2.43 -0.90 17.61
C LYS A 136 2.73 -0.18 16.30
N ASN A 137 4.00 0.08 16.00
CA ASN A 137 4.43 0.84 14.83
C ASN A 137 5.16 -0.03 13.79
N THR A 138 5.63 -1.22 14.18
CA THR A 138 6.59 -1.99 13.39
C THR A 138 6.25 -3.48 13.37
N ILE A 139 6.48 -4.13 12.23
CA ILE A 139 6.43 -5.60 12.10
C ILE A 139 7.80 -6.09 11.66
N VAL A 140 8.23 -7.24 12.18
CA VAL A 140 9.54 -7.82 11.83
C VAL A 140 9.36 -9.13 11.08
N PHE A 141 10.08 -9.26 9.97
CA PHE A 141 10.20 -10.51 9.24
C PHE A 141 11.65 -11.00 9.25
N GLY A 142 11.83 -12.32 9.30
CA GLY A 142 13.12 -12.98 9.11
C GLY A 142 13.11 -13.80 7.83
N LEU A 143 14.20 -13.69 7.07
CA LEU A 143 14.47 -14.56 5.92
C LEU A 143 15.80 -15.25 6.13
N HIS A 144 15.72 -16.57 6.22
CA HIS A 144 16.88 -17.43 6.38
C HIS A 144 16.78 -18.54 5.35
N ALA A 145 17.54 -18.41 4.28
CA ALA A 145 17.53 -19.34 3.16
C ALA A 145 18.94 -19.88 2.90
N ARG A 146 19.03 -21.19 2.73
CA ARG A 146 20.25 -21.89 2.33
C ARG A 146 19.94 -22.75 1.11
N CYS A 147 20.65 -22.52 0.02
CA CYS A 147 20.48 -23.32 -1.18
C CYS A 147 21.39 -24.55 -1.15
N GLU A 148 20.79 -25.72 -1.01
CA GLU A 148 21.45 -27.00 -1.32
C GLU A 148 21.27 -27.35 -2.81
N ARG A 149 21.99 -28.38 -3.30
CA ARG A 149 21.92 -28.77 -4.71
C ARG A 149 20.48 -29.19 -5.07
N GLY A 150 19.77 -28.37 -5.85
CA GLY A 150 18.47 -28.73 -6.43
C GLY A 150 17.34 -27.68 -6.33
N ALA A 151 17.46 -26.65 -5.47
CA ALA A 151 16.38 -25.66 -5.28
C ALA A 151 16.90 -24.21 -5.40
N PRO A 152 16.97 -23.64 -6.63
CA PRO A 152 17.71 -22.39 -6.84
C PRO A 152 16.89 -21.11 -6.60
N ARG A 153 15.64 -21.15 -6.16
CA ARG A 153 14.75 -19.97 -6.13
C ARG A 153 14.30 -19.64 -4.71
N LEU A 154 14.70 -18.48 -4.23
CA LEU A 154 14.23 -17.86 -3.00
C LEU A 154 12.88 -17.19 -3.27
N LYS A 155 11.83 -17.60 -2.56
CA LYS A 155 10.46 -17.07 -2.74
C LYS A 155 9.97 -16.25 -1.55
N SER A 156 8.95 -15.42 -1.77
CA SER A 156 8.29 -14.63 -0.72
C SER A 156 7.69 -15.48 0.39
N GLY A 157 7.20 -16.68 0.10
CA GLY A 157 6.68 -17.61 1.11
C GLY A 157 7.70 -18.07 2.16
N GLU A 158 9.00 -17.85 1.94
CA GLU A 158 10.06 -18.15 2.92
C GLU A 158 10.21 -17.06 3.99
N LEU A 159 9.54 -15.91 3.84
CA LEU A 159 9.51 -14.84 4.84
C LEU A 159 8.72 -15.30 6.07
N LYS A 160 9.39 -15.35 7.22
CA LYS A 160 8.79 -15.73 8.50
C LYS A 160 8.54 -14.50 9.35
N TRP A 161 7.31 -14.28 9.76
CA TRP A 161 6.98 -13.24 10.74
C TRP A 161 7.58 -13.59 12.11
N LEU A 162 8.18 -12.59 12.76
CA LEU A 162 8.82 -12.70 14.07
C LEU A 162 8.07 -11.81 15.08
N PRO A 163 7.13 -12.37 15.87
CA PRO A 163 6.24 -11.57 16.74
C PRO A 163 6.94 -10.96 17.96
N ASN A 164 8.15 -11.43 18.28
CA ASN A 164 8.95 -10.96 19.42
C ASN A 164 9.99 -9.90 19.00
N GLY A 165 9.94 -9.43 17.76
CA GLY A 165 10.88 -8.46 17.21
C GLY A 165 12.19 -9.06 16.74
N SER A 166 13.14 -8.17 16.42
CA SER A 166 14.46 -8.53 15.91
C SER A 166 15.38 -9.01 17.03
N MET A 167 16.07 -10.13 16.79
CA MET A 167 17.16 -10.59 17.68
C MET A 167 18.54 -10.05 17.26
N PHE A 168 18.62 -9.16 16.26
CA PHE A 168 19.90 -8.56 15.89
C PHE A 168 20.28 -7.52 16.94
N ARG A 169 21.48 -7.66 17.50
CA ARG A 169 22.02 -6.72 18.47
C ARG A 169 22.44 -5.46 17.73
N LEU A 170 22.11 -4.31 18.28
CA LEU A 170 22.77 -3.06 17.92
C LEU A 170 24.20 -3.15 18.44
N GLU A 171 25.18 -3.14 17.54
CA GLU A 171 26.57 -2.93 17.94
C GLU A 171 26.73 -1.46 18.33
N ILE A 172 26.58 -1.17 19.62
CA ILE A 172 26.92 0.15 20.14
C ILE A 172 28.45 0.16 20.28
N GLU A 173 29.14 0.86 19.37
CA GLU A 173 30.48 1.38 19.63
C GLU A 173 30.37 2.42 20.75
N ASN A 174 30.40 1.95 22.01
CA ASN A 174 30.88 2.73 23.14
C ASN A 174 31.23 1.77 24.28
N LYS A 175 32.50 1.38 24.31
CA LYS A 175 33.15 0.89 25.53
C LYS A 175 33.16 2.03 26.54
N GLN A 176 32.15 2.12 27.40
CA GLN A 176 32.29 2.62 28.77
C GLN A 176 31.00 2.48 29.57
N SER A 177 31.21 2.08 30.83
CA SER A 177 30.27 1.96 31.95
C SER A 177 29.41 0.70 32.03
N GLY A 178 29.63 -0.04 33.12
CA GLY A 178 28.90 -1.24 33.47
C GLY A 178 27.47 -0.92 33.89
N SER A 179 26.54 -1.60 33.24
CA SER A 179 25.23 -1.92 33.81
C SER A 179 24.74 -3.20 33.13
N THR A 180 24.20 -4.13 33.91
CA THR A 180 23.46 -5.32 33.45
C THR A 180 22.20 -4.87 32.71
N SER A 181 22.35 -4.34 31.51
CA SER A 181 21.25 -4.03 30.60
C SER A 181 21.18 -5.13 29.56
N THR A 182 19.98 -5.62 29.30
CA THR A 182 19.70 -6.54 28.20
C THR A 182 20.28 -5.96 26.90
N PRO A 183 20.90 -6.78 26.04
CA PRO A 183 21.51 -6.28 24.81
C PRO A 183 20.45 -5.56 23.98
N ARG A 184 20.69 -4.27 23.66
CA ARG A 184 19.77 -3.48 22.84
C ARG A 184 19.70 -4.11 21.45
N THR A 185 18.49 -4.44 21.02
CA THR A 185 18.18 -4.92 19.66
C THR A 185 17.60 -3.77 18.85
N TYR A 186 17.58 -3.89 17.51
CA TYR A 186 17.03 -2.86 16.61
C TYR A 186 15.54 -2.56 16.82
N THR A 187 14.86 -3.31 17.69
CA THR A 187 13.44 -3.21 17.99
C THR A 187 13.21 -3.39 19.47
N ASN A 188 12.40 -2.53 20.08
CA ASN A 188 12.09 -2.55 21.50
C ASN A 188 10.67 -3.09 21.75
N PHE A 189 10.52 -4.41 21.64
CA PHE A 189 9.24 -5.10 21.84
C PHE A 189 9.13 -5.50 23.32
N LYS A 190 8.14 -4.94 24.03
CA LYS A 190 7.79 -5.19 25.43
C LYS A 190 6.86 -6.40 25.60
N SER A 191 6.02 -6.65 24.60
CA SER A 191 5.13 -7.81 24.48
C SER A 191 5.25 -8.45 23.09
N SER A 192 4.72 -9.67 22.98
CA SER A 192 4.66 -10.39 21.71
C SER A 192 3.41 -9.96 20.95
N GLN A 193 3.54 -9.65 19.67
CA GLN A 193 2.39 -9.32 18.80
C GLN A 193 1.41 -10.50 18.64
N ASP A 194 1.88 -11.73 18.86
CA ASP A 194 1.07 -12.95 18.77
C ASP A 194 -0.05 -13.04 19.84
N LYS A 195 0.06 -12.24 20.91
CA LYS A 195 -0.97 -12.17 21.96
C LYS A 195 -2.16 -11.30 21.58
N LEU A 196 -2.08 -10.57 20.47
CA LEU A 196 -3.18 -9.73 20.02
C LEU A 196 -4.25 -10.63 19.36
N PRO A 197 -5.53 -10.52 19.78
CA PRO A 197 -6.60 -11.40 19.30
C PRO A 197 -6.79 -11.30 17.78
N GLU A 198 -6.45 -10.15 17.20
CA GLU A 198 -6.56 -9.83 15.78
C GLU A 198 -5.68 -10.72 14.88
N PHE A 199 -4.55 -11.24 15.39
CA PHE A 199 -3.62 -12.07 14.61
C PHE A 199 -3.81 -13.57 14.81
N SER A 200 -4.67 -13.99 15.74
CA SER A 200 -4.93 -15.41 16.02
C SER A 200 -5.65 -16.15 14.88
N GLY A 201 -6.49 -15.43 14.11
CA GLY A 201 -7.20 -15.97 12.95
C GLY A 201 -6.48 -15.77 11.61
N ASN A 202 -5.66 -14.72 11.50
CA ASN A 202 -4.95 -14.35 10.27
C ASN A 202 -3.51 -13.93 10.59
N PRO A 203 -2.54 -14.86 10.51
CA PRO A 203 -1.14 -14.53 10.78
C PRO A 203 -0.61 -13.62 9.68
N ILE A 204 0.26 -12.69 10.09
CA ILE A 204 0.91 -11.74 9.20
C ILE A 204 1.79 -12.51 8.20
N ARG A 205 1.48 -12.39 6.91
CA ARG A 205 2.17 -13.07 5.81
C ARG A 205 2.21 -12.21 4.54
N PRO A 206 3.14 -12.49 3.61
CA PRO A 206 3.06 -11.94 2.26
C PRO A 206 1.72 -12.34 1.60
N THR A 207 1.12 -11.44 0.84
CA THR A 207 -0.14 -11.71 0.12
C THR A 207 0.03 -12.85 -0.89
N TYR A 208 1.14 -12.82 -1.62
CA TYR A 208 1.52 -13.85 -2.58
C TYR A 208 2.78 -14.57 -2.12
N SER A 209 2.75 -15.91 -2.08
CA SER A 209 3.84 -16.75 -1.56
C SER A 209 4.84 -17.23 -2.63
N ASP A 210 4.54 -17.00 -3.90
CA ASP A 210 5.27 -17.51 -5.06
C ASP A 210 6.13 -16.45 -5.77
N ILE A 211 6.15 -15.22 -5.27
CA ILE A 211 7.00 -14.14 -5.80
C ILE A 211 8.47 -14.55 -5.64
N THR A 212 9.19 -14.61 -6.75
CA THR A 212 10.63 -14.91 -6.73
C THR A 212 11.40 -13.67 -6.30
N ILE A 213 12.24 -13.80 -5.27
CA ILE A 213 13.07 -12.72 -4.71
C ILE A 213 14.49 -12.78 -5.29
N ALA A 214 15.11 -13.96 -5.28
CA ALA A 214 16.46 -14.14 -5.77
C ALA A 214 16.65 -15.55 -6.32
N ARG A 215 17.66 -15.71 -7.18
CA ARG A 215 18.11 -17.02 -7.63
C ARG A 215 19.46 -17.32 -6.97
N LEU A 216 19.53 -18.42 -6.23
CA LEU A 216 20.70 -18.87 -5.50
C LEU A 216 21.40 -20.00 -6.25
N GLY A 217 22.73 -19.99 -6.20
CA GLY A 217 23.58 -21.11 -6.57
C GLY A 217 23.82 -22.07 -5.40
N PRO A 218 24.30 -23.30 -5.66
CA PRO A 218 24.57 -24.28 -4.61
C PRO A 218 25.65 -23.76 -3.64
N GLY A 219 25.34 -23.80 -2.34
CA GLY A 219 26.25 -23.33 -1.29
C GLY A 219 26.10 -21.86 -0.92
N GLN A 220 25.29 -21.09 -1.65
CA GLN A 220 24.93 -19.72 -1.26
C GLN A 220 23.93 -19.73 -0.10
N PHE A 221 24.12 -18.76 0.78
CA PHE A 221 23.37 -18.55 2.00
C PHE A 221 22.91 -17.09 2.12
N HIS A 222 21.72 -16.93 2.67
CA HIS A 222 21.10 -15.64 2.89
C HIS A 222 20.48 -15.59 4.27
N LEU A 223 20.96 -14.67 5.12
CA LEU A 223 20.35 -14.38 6.41
C LEU A 223 20.11 -12.88 6.52
N CYS A 224 18.83 -12.52 6.56
CA CYS A 224 18.38 -11.16 6.71
C CYS A 224 17.21 -11.08 7.67
N LYS A 225 17.06 -9.91 8.30
CA LYS A 225 15.83 -9.52 8.98
C LYS A 225 15.41 -8.17 8.46
N PHE A 226 14.13 -7.94 8.46
CA PHE A 226 13.55 -6.73 7.91
C PHE A 226 12.56 -6.18 8.91
N THR A 227 12.46 -4.86 8.87
CA THR A 227 11.64 -4.06 9.75
C THR A 227 10.69 -3.30 8.84
N ASN A 228 9.41 -3.56 9.03
CA ASN A 228 8.33 -2.99 8.23
C ASN A 228 7.74 -1.80 8.96
N VAL A 229 7.32 -0.81 8.19
CA VAL A 229 6.73 0.41 8.71
C VAL A 229 5.48 0.70 7.90
N LYS A 230 4.53 1.39 8.52
CA LYS A 230 3.36 1.92 7.84
C LYS A 230 3.78 3.10 6.96
N CYS A 231 3.50 3.00 5.66
CA CYS A 231 3.78 4.03 4.67
C CYS A 231 2.54 4.90 4.43
#